data_AF-A0A947YNV2-F1
#
_entry.id   AF-A0A947YNV2-F1
#
_cell.length_a   1.000
_cell.length_b   1.000
_cell.length_c   1.000
_cell.angle_alpha   90.00
_cell.angle_beta   90.00
_cell.angle_gamma   90.00
#
_symmetry.space_group_name_H-M   'P 1'
#
loop_
_entity.id
_entity.type
_entity.pdbx_description
1 polymer ?
#
loop_
_entity_poly.entity_id
_entity_poly.type
_entity_poly.pdbx_seq_one_letter_code
_entity_poly.pdbx_strand_id
1 'polypeptide(L)'
;MSIKKNFTADEAKNIGEKLGIDWTKFDVEQFRMGMDVELEHGFVDANTNVTGDDSFLTGKIALAHLNEFPDYYTRLHEMEEEADKYWSEREQSPASQE
;
A
#
# COMPACT_ATOMS: atom_id res chain seq x y z
N MET A 1 -5.69 -11.50 -1.62
CA MET A 1 -6.60 -10.66 -0.82
C MET A 1 -7.44 -9.78 -1.76
N SER A 2 -8.71 -9.48 -1.44
CA SER A 2 -9.56 -8.63 -2.31
C SER A 2 -9.52 -7.17 -1.86
N ILE A 3 -8.46 -6.46 -2.23
CA ILE A 3 -8.50 -4.99 -2.19
C ILE A 3 -9.26 -4.56 -3.44
N LYS A 4 -10.51 -4.12 -3.24
CA LYS A 4 -11.31 -3.52 -4.33
C LYS A 4 -11.75 -2.12 -3.95
N LYS A 5 -10.77 -1.22 -3.96
CA LYS A 5 -10.92 0.20 -4.29
C LYS A 5 -9.57 0.63 -4.88
N ASN A 6 -9.45 0.52 -6.20
CA ASN A 6 -8.22 0.88 -6.88
C ASN A 6 -8.35 2.33 -7.30
N PHE A 7 -7.58 3.22 -6.69
CA PHE A 7 -7.43 4.58 -7.17
C PHE A 7 -7.07 4.54 -8.65
N THR A 8 -7.75 5.34 -9.45
CA THR A 8 -7.38 5.54 -10.84
C THR A 8 -6.08 6.33 -10.92
N ALA A 9 -5.33 6.17 -12.01
CA ALA A 9 -4.13 6.98 -12.26
C ALA A 9 -4.45 8.49 -12.23
N ASP A 10 -5.64 8.89 -12.70
CA ASP A 10 -6.09 10.28 -12.66
C ASP A 10 -6.36 10.77 -11.24
N GLU A 11 -7.00 9.97 -10.38
CA GLU A 11 -7.20 10.31 -8.95
C GLU A 11 -5.86 10.44 -8.22
N ALA A 12 -4.97 9.47 -8.42
CA ALA A 12 -3.63 9.48 -7.84
C ALA A 12 -2.83 10.69 -8.31
N LYS A 13 -2.87 11.01 -9.60
CA LYS A 13 -2.21 12.20 -10.14
C LYS A 13 -2.78 13.49 -9.55
N ASN A 14 -4.10 13.64 -9.49
CA ASN A 14 -4.77 14.81 -8.91
C ASN A 14 -4.39 15.01 -7.43
N ILE A 15 -4.28 13.93 -6.66
CA ILE A 15 -3.88 13.97 -5.25
C ILE A 15 -2.38 14.28 -5.14
N GLY A 16 -1.54 13.66 -5.97
CA GLY A 16 -0.11 13.91 -6.02
C GLY A 16 0.21 15.37 -6.38
N GLU A 17 -0.53 15.97 -7.31
CA GLU A 17 -0.43 17.39 -7.63
C GLU A 17 -0.78 18.29 -6.43
N LYS A 18 -1.84 17.96 -5.67
CA LYS A 18 -2.19 18.68 -4.43
C LYS A 18 -1.14 18.51 -3.33
N LEU A 19 -0.44 17.38 -3.30
CA LEU A 19 0.65 17.08 -2.37
C LEU A 19 1.99 17.68 -2.81
N GLY A 20 2.09 18.20 -4.04
CA GLY A 20 3.33 18.74 -4.59
C GLY A 20 4.36 17.68 -4.93
N ILE A 21 3.93 16.50 -5.39
CA ILE A 21 4.81 15.41 -5.80
C ILE A 21 5.68 15.84 -6.99
N ASP A 22 6.96 15.53 -6.87
CA ASP A 22 7.93 15.63 -7.96
C ASP A 22 7.96 14.31 -8.76
N TRP A 23 7.20 14.27 -9.85
CA TRP A 23 7.09 13.11 -10.75
C TRP A 23 8.38 12.73 -11.48
N THR A 24 9.49 13.46 -11.26
CA THR A 24 10.81 13.04 -11.76
C THR A 24 11.48 12.00 -10.87
N LYS A 25 11.02 11.84 -9.62
CA LYS A 25 11.59 10.90 -8.66
C LYS A 25 11.02 9.49 -8.79
N PHE A 26 9.73 9.40 -9.07
CA PHE A 26 8.98 8.16 -9.28
C PHE A 26 7.76 8.46 -10.15
N ASP A 27 7.18 7.43 -10.77
CA ASP A 27 6.03 7.60 -11.64
C ASP A 27 4.69 7.62 -10.88
N VAL A 28 3.63 7.99 -11.59
CA VAL A 28 2.26 8.04 -11.06
C VAL A 28 1.79 6.65 -10.63
N GLU A 29 2.28 5.58 -11.24
CA GLU A 29 1.86 4.22 -10.92
C GLU A 29 2.42 3.75 -9.58
N GLN A 30 3.68 4.08 -9.24
CA GLN A 30 4.23 3.85 -7.90
C GLN A 30 3.37 4.54 -6.82
N PHE A 31 2.97 5.79 -7.07
CA PHE A 31 2.11 6.51 -6.14
C PHE A 31 0.70 5.90 -6.06
N ARG A 32 0.10 5.56 -7.19
CA ARG A 32 -1.23 4.94 -7.27
C ARG A 32 -1.27 3.57 -6.58
N MET A 33 -0.26 2.73 -6.82
CA MET A 33 -0.10 1.45 -6.11
C MET A 33 0.03 1.68 -4.61
N GLY A 34 0.86 2.65 -4.20
CA GLY A 34 0.99 3.00 -2.81
C GLY A 34 -0.31 3.41 -2.17
N MET A 35 -1.06 4.30 -2.81
CA MET A 35 -2.38 4.69 -2.33
C MET A 35 -3.35 3.52 -2.15
N ASP A 36 -3.30 2.51 -3.03
CA ASP A 36 -4.12 1.31 -2.88
C ASP A 36 -3.70 0.46 -1.67
N VAL A 37 -2.39 0.31 -1.44
CA VAL A 37 -1.83 -0.40 -0.29
C VAL A 37 -2.20 0.31 1.02
N GLU A 38 -2.02 1.63 1.06
CA GLU A 38 -2.25 2.41 2.29
C GLU A 38 -3.73 2.52 2.70
N LEU A 39 -4.67 2.00 1.89
CA LEU A 39 -6.07 1.81 2.33
C LEU A 39 -6.19 0.83 3.50
N GLU A 40 -5.17 0.00 3.75
CA GLU A 40 -5.07 -0.83 4.95
C GLU A 40 -5.12 0.00 6.24
N HIS A 41 -4.65 1.25 6.19
CA HIS A 41 -4.74 2.20 7.30
C HIS A 41 -6.07 2.96 7.39
N GLY A 42 -7.05 2.57 6.56
CA GLY A 42 -8.41 3.09 6.53
C GLY A 42 -9.42 2.17 7.21
N PHE A 43 -10.57 1.96 6.59
CA PHE A 43 -11.67 1.17 7.17
C PHE A 43 -11.44 -0.36 7.16
N VAL A 44 -10.29 -0.83 6.68
CA VAL A 44 -9.94 -2.26 6.65
C VAL A 44 -9.91 -2.84 8.07
N ASP A 45 -9.29 -2.14 9.02
CA ASP A 45 -9.24 -2.53 10.43
C ASP A 45 -9.54 -1.34 11.34
N ALA A 46 -10.58 -1.44 12.16
CA ALA A 46 -11.03 -0.34 13.02
C ALA A 46 -10.06 0.03 14.16
N ASN A 47 -9.19 -0.89 14.58
CA ASN A 47 -8.22 -0.62 15.64
C ASN A 47 -7.00 0.14 15.12
N THR A 48 -6.70 0.02 13.83
CA THR A 48 -5.55 0.63 13.17
C THR A 48 -5.93 1.73 12.16
N ASN A 49 -7.23 2.03 12.03
CA ASN A 49 -7.74 3.09 11.18
C ASN A 49 -7.24 4.48 11.62
N VAL A 50 -6.46 5.11 10.76
CA VAL A 50 -5.94 6.48 10.95
C VAL A 50 -6.30 7.42 9.80
N THR A 51 -6.72 6.90 8.64
CA THR A 51 -7.07 7.72 7.47
C THR A 51 -8.58 7.90 7.26
N GLY A 52 -9.40 6.96 7.73
CA GLY A 52 -10.83 6.92 7.42
C GLY A 52 -11.13 6.81 5.92
N ASP A 53 -10.29 6.13 5.15
CA ASP A 53 -10.31 6.08 3.67
C ASP A 53 -10.19 7.47 3.01
N ASP A 54 -9.78 8.53 3.73
CA ASP A 54 -9.55 9.84 3.12
C ASP A 54 -8.38 9.75 2.14
N SER A 55 -8.66 10.03 0.87
CA SER A 55 -7.68 9.84 -0.21
C SER A 55 -6.46 10.74 -0.07
N PHE A 56 -6.62 11.93 0.52
CA PHE A 56 -5.51 12.86 0.71
C PHE A 56 -4.61 12.42 1.87
N LEU A 57 -5.18 11.96 2.99
CA LEU A 57 -4.42 11.36 4.09
C LEU A 57 -3.72 10.07 3.66
N THR A 58 -4.42 9.20 2.92
CA THR A 58 -3.86 7.97 2.35
C THR A 58 -2.67 8.29 1.43
N GLY A 59 -2.83 9.28 0.53
CA GLY A 59 -1.75 9.76 -0.33
C GLY A 59 -0.55 10.34 0.42
N LYS A 60 -0.73 10.91 1.61
CA LYS A 60 0.42 11.37 2.42
C LYS A 60 1.27 10.22 2.94
N ILE A 61 0.65 9.11 3.35
CA ILE A 61 1.37 7.92 3.79
C ILE A 61 2.14 7.35 2.60
N ALA A 62 1.48 7.23 1.44
CA ALA A 62 2.12 6.74 0.23
C ALA A 62 3.33 7.59 -0.20
N LEU A 63 3.19 8.91 -0.12
CA LEU A 63 4.28 9.84 -0.40
C LEU A 63 5.43 9.73 0.61
N ALA A 64 5.14 9.48 1.90
CA ALA A 64 6.18 9.33 2.90
C ALA A 64 7.13 8.18 2.56
N HIS A 65 6.58 7.03 2.17
CA HIS A 65 7.35 5.85 1.77
C HIS A 65 8.12 6.05 0.47
N LEU A 66 7.49 6.64 -0.56
CA LEU A 66 8.18 6.92 -1.83
C LEU A 66 9.28 8.00 -1.71
N ASN A 67 9.26 8.81 -0.64
CA ASN A 67 10.37 9.71 -0.32
C ASN A 67 11.57 8.97 0.31
N GLU A 68 11.39 7.78 0.86
CA GLU A 68 12.49 6.94 1.34
C GLU A 68 13.25 6.36 0.15
N PHE A 69 12.54 5.77 -0.82
CA PHE A 69 13.09 5.33 -2.10
C PHE A 69 12.01 5.14 -3.19
N PRO A 70 12.37 5.33 -4.48
CA PRO A 70 11.38 5.42 -5.57
C PRO A 70 10.57 4.17 -5.90
N ASP A 71 11.08 2.98 -5.58
CA ASP A 71 10.48 1.67 -5.92
C ASP A 71 9.89 0.97 -4.69
N TYR A 72 9.54 1.74 -3.64
CA TYR A 72 9.05 1.23 -2.36
C TYR A 72 7.98 0.17 -2.48
N TYR A 73 6.90 0.46 -3.22
CA TYR A 73 5.75 -0.44 -3.32
C TYR A 73 6.03 -1.68 -4.15
N THR A 74 6.97 -1.62 -5.09
CA THR A 74 7.43 -2.82 -5.79
C THR A 74 8.15 -3.78 -4.84
N ARG A 75 9.05 -3.26 -4.00
CA ARG A 75 9.78 -4.08 -3.03
C ARG A 75 8.89 -4.60 -1.90
N LEU A 76 7.95 -3.76 -1.44
CA LEU A 76 6.96 -4.16 -0.45
C LEU A 76 6.15 -5.34 -0.96
N HIS A 77 5.64 -5.25 -2.20
CA HIS A 77 4.86 -6.32 -2.80
C HIS A 77 5.62 -7.65 -2.85
N GLU A 78 6.89 -7.64 -3.28
CA GLU A 78 7.73 -8.85 -3.29
C GLU A 78 7.91 -9.45 -1.88
N MET A 79 8.14 -8.61 -0.88
CA MET A 79 8.31 -9.04 0.51
C MET A 79 7.02 -9.63 1.09
N GLU A 80 5.87 -9.00 0.82
CA GLU A 80 4.56 -9.47 1.28
C GLU A 80 4.17 -10.78 0.61
N GLU A 81 4.42 -10.96 -0.68
CA GLU A 81 4.19 -12.24 -1.36
C GLU A 81 5.04 -13.37 -0.77
N GLU A 82 6.31 -13.09 -0.43
CA GLU A 82 7.17 -14.06 0.25
C GLU A 82 6.62 -14.43 1.64
N ALA A 83 6.19 -13.43 2.42
CA ALA A 83 5.63 -13.62 3.74
C ALA A 83 4.30 -14.42 3.69
N ASP A 84 3.40 -14.05 2.80
CA ASP A 84 2.11 -14.72 2.60
C ASP A 84 2.30 -16.20 2.27
N LYS A 85 3.23 -16.51 1.36
CA LYS A 85 3.57 -17.90 1.03
C LYS A 85 4.13 -18.64 2.26
N TYR A 86 5.09 -18.04 2.95
CA TYR A 86 5.75 -18.63 4.11
C TYR A 86 4.76 -18.97 5.24
N TRP A 87 3.82 -18.07 5.54
CA TRP A 87 2.84 -18.27 6.61
C TRP A 87 1.69 -19.19 6.20
N SER A 88 1.22 -19.11 4.95
CA SER A 88 0.18 -20.01 4.43
C SER A 88 0.59 -21.48 4.49
N GLU A 89 1.85 -21.81 4.20
CA GLU A 89 2.39 -23.17 4.29
C GLU A 89 2.42 -23.71 5.74
N ARG A 90 2.60 -22.82 6.72
CA ARG A 90 2.68 -23.15 8.16
C ARG A 90 1.31 -23.25 8.81
N GLU A 91 0.35 -22.44 8.39
CA GLU A 91 -1.04 -22.59 8.83
C GLU A 91 -1.68 -23.88 8.31
N GLN A 92 -1.25 -24.37 7.15
CA GLN A 92 -1.71 -25.63 6.54
C GLN A 92 -1.00 -26.88 7.07
N SER A 93 0.10 -26.73 7.81
CA SER A 93 0.70 -27.80 8.60
C SER A 93 0.25 -27.65 10.06
N PRO A 94 -0.85 -28.29 10.50
CA PRO A 94 -1.08 -28.41 11.92
C PRO A 94 0.15 -29.12 12.48
N ALA A 95 0.82 -28.45 13.42
CA ALA A 95 1.95 -29.00 14.14
C ALA A 95 1.66 -30.46 14.48
N SER A 96 2.48 -31.36 13.96
CA SER A 96 2.74 -32.64 14.59
C SER A 96 3.41 -32.28 15.93
N GLN A 97 2.59 -31.98 16.93
CA GLN A 97 3.04 -31.88 18.30
C GLN A 97 3.31 -33.31 18.77
N GLU A 98 4.58 -33.71 18.73
CA GLU A 98 5.13 -34.72 19.64
C GLU A 98 5.43 -34.09 21.01
#